data_AF-A0A6C0HBY4-F1
#
_entry.id   AF-A0A6C0HBY4-F1
#
_cell.length_a   1.000
_cell.length_b   1.000
_cell.length_c   1.000
_cell.angle_alpha   90.00
_cell.angle_beta   90.00
_cell.angle_gamma   90.00
#
_symmetry.space_group_name_H-M   'P 1'
#
loop_
_entity.id
_entity.type
_entity.pdbx_description
1 polymer ?
#
loop_
_entity_poly.entity_id
_entity_poly.type
_entity_poly.pdbx_seq_one_letter_code
_entity_poly.pdbx_strand_id
1 'polypeptide(L)'
;MEIYKKIILFIALFIFIYVIFDLYQRKQRLALYLFNVKENFDVPNPSSQSSEDIELNRMIYTEQQKITSMSPEDMNMPLSQYVVKASYNSACTGNYVNTKAIEYVMSRGCRFVDFEVFDISNIPHVAFSKDPTFKSIDSKNKILLNDALTTVVTCAFSSKSPNLKDPMFINLRMKSNNNNIYKLVAKSVDATLKPKLYNGKINDNTNVSDMAGKIVLLVDKTIRYDYKDYTSCGPKDTNCYDLSKYINMESGSDYLRLNQYSTILDQQKNRPRILDDNEHTDKKYINLVVPDFNMKNTANPSIGAFVKEHGCQIVAYKFYNKDAQLEEYETLFNDNRYGTLKLADTIIYLTKEDEELNA
;
A
#
# COMPACT_ATOMS: atom_id res chain seq x y z
N MET A 1 -15.52 53.36 21.93
CA MET A 1 -15.73 51.92 21.62
C MET A 1 -15.41 51.55 20.18
N GLU A 2 -15.62 52.43 19.18
CA GLU A 2 -15.37 52.05 17.78
C GLU A 2 -13.90 51.97 17.36
N ILE A 3 -13.03 52.82 17.93
CA ILE A 3 -11.62 52.87 17.54
C ILE A 3 -10.89 51.58 17.95
N TYR A 4 -11.11 51.07 19.16
CA TYR A 4 -10.53 49.82 19.61
C TYR A 4 -10.96 48.61 18.77
N LYS A 5 -12.23 48.55 18.32
CA LYS A 5 -12.71 47.50 17.42
C LYS A 5 -12.00 47.55 16.05
N LYS A 6 -11.79 48.75 15.50
CA LYS A 6 -11.05 48.95 14.24
C LYS A 6 -9.57 48.54 14.38
N ILE A 7 -8.94 48.85 15.52
CA ILE A 7 -7.55 48.44 15.82
C ILE A 7 -7.43 46.91 15.93
N ILE A 8 -8.35 46.25 16.65
CA ILE A 8 -8.35 44.79 16.79
C ILE A 8 -8.56 44.10 15.43
N LEU A 9 -9.48 44.62 14.60
CA LEU A 9 -9.72 44.09 13.25
C LEU A 9 -8.46 44.20 12.38
N PHE A 10 -7.74 45.32 12.47
CA PHE A 10 -6.49 45.54 11.74
C PHE A 10 -5.38 44.58 12.19
N ILE A 11 -5.24 44.36 13.50
CA ILE A 11 -4.27 43.39 14.05
C ILE A 11 -4.62 41.97 13.60
N ALA A 12 -5.89 41.57 13.65
CA ALA A 12 -6.34 40.25 13.21
C ALA A 12 -6.07 40.02 11.71
N LEU A 13 -6.33 41.03 10.88
CA LEU A 13 -6.02 40.99 9.44
C LEU A 13 -4.51 40.85 9.20
N PHE A 14 -3.69 41.58 9.97
CA PHE A 14 -2.23 41.51 9.84
C PHE A 14 -1.68 40.14 10.24
N ILE A 15 -2.20 39.54 11.33
CA ILE A 15 -1.86 38.18 11.73
C ILE A 15 -2.30 37.17 10.66
N PHE A 16 -3.50 37.33 10.10
CA PHE A 16 -3.99 36.45 9.04
C PHE A 16 -3.12 36.50 7.77
N ILE A 17 -2.73 37.70 7.34
CA ILE A 17 -1.81 37.89 6.21
C ILE A 17 -0.44 37.30 6.53
N TYR A 18 0.07 37.48 7.76
CA TYR A 18 1.34 36.91 8.19
C TYR A 18 1.30 35.37 8.18
N VAL A 19 0.22 34.75 8.67
CA VAL A 19 0.05 33.29 8.65
C VAL A 19 -0.02 32.77 7.21
N ILE A 20 -0.75 33.44 6.31
CA ILE A 20 -0.77 33.06 4.89
C ILE A 20 0.61 33.20 4.26
N PHE A 21 1.34 34.28 4.58
CA PHE A 21 2.69 34.50 4.09
C PHE A 21 3.67 33.43 4.62
N ASP A 22 3.58 33.06 5.89
CA ASP A 22 4.38 31.99 6.49
C ASP A 22 4.07 30.62 5.85
N LEU A 23 2.78 30.30 5.65
CA LEU A 23 2.37 29.08 4.94
C LEU A 23 2.88 29.06 3.48
N TYR A 24 2.86 30.20 2.79
CA TYR A 24 3.41 30.34 1.45
C TYR A 24 4.94 30.16 1.43
N GLN A 25 5.65 30.77 2.38
CA GLN A 25 7.10 30.60 2.55
C GLN A 25 7.47 29.15 2.88
N ARG A 26 6.73 28.46 3.75
CA ARG A 26 6.92 27.04 4.04
C ARG A 26 6.71 26.17 2.80
N LYS A 27 5.67 26.42 2.01
CA LYS A 27 5.44 25.73 0.74
C LYS A 27 6.59 25.92 -0.24
N GLN A 28 7.12 27.15 -0.36
CA GLN A 28 8.29 27.41 -1.21
C GLN A 28 9.56 26.74 -0.69
N ARG A 29 9.80 26.72 0.63
CA ARG A 29 10.94 25.99 1.23
C ARG A 29 10.83 24.49 1.02
N LEU A 30 9.63 23.89 1.12
CA LEU A 30 9.42 22.49 0.77
C LEU A 30 9.66 22.22 -0.72
N ALA A 31 9.19 23.09 -1.61
CA ALA A 31 9.45 22.98 -3.05
C ALA A 31 10.96 23.09 -3.36
N LEU A 32 11.67 23.99 -2.68
CA LEU A 32 13.10 24.20 -2.82
C LEU A 32 13.93 23.09 -2.17
N TYR A 33 13.47 22.53 -1.05
CA TYR A 33 14.04 21.34 -0.42
C TYR A 33 13.87 20.11 -1.33
N LEU A 34 12.68 19.89 -1.89
CA LEU A 34 12.45 18.86 -2.91
C LEU A 34 13.31 19.07 -4.17
N PHE A 35 13.61 20.32 -4.51
CA PHE A 35 14.51 20.67 -5.62
C PHE A 35 15.98 20.43 -5.27
N ASN A 36 16.42 20.79 -4.06
CA ASN A 36 17.81 20.67 -3.59
C ASN A 36 18.18 19.28 -3.05
N VAL A 37 17.21 18.39 -2.79
CA VAL A 37 17.46 16.96 -2.51
C VAL A 37 17.91 16.21 -3.79
N LYS A 38 17.89 16.86 -4.95
CA LYS A 38 18.79 16.50 -6.06
C LYS A 38 20.17 17.13 -5.84
N GLU A 39 20.98 16.55 -4.96
CA GLU A 39 22.45 16.47 -5.09
C GLU A 39 23.07 15.86 -3.82
N ASN A 40 23.21 14.54 -3.87
CA ASN A 40 24.42 13.84 -3.45
C ASN A 40 24.43 12.53 -4.24
N PHE A 41 24.90 12.66 -5.47
CA PHE A 41 25.15 11.56 -6.39
C PHE A 41 26.50 10.94 -6.00
N ASP A 42 26.48 9.92 -5.15
CA ASP A 42 27.48 8.87 -5.34
C ASP A 42 27.09 8.19 -6.64
N VAL A 43 27.83 8.52 -7.71
CA VAL A 43 27.70 7.85 -9.02
C VAL A 43 28.13 6.40 -8.80
N PRO A 44 27.22 5.42 -8.79
CA PRO A 44 27.64 4.05 -8.94
C PRO A 44 28.06 3.93 -10.40
N ASN A 45 29.31 3.54 -10.61
CA ASN A 45 29.93 3.13 -11.88
C ASN A 45 28.91 2.84 -13.01
N PRO A 46 28.93 3.56 -14.16
CA PRO A 46 27.93 3.43 -15.23
C PRO A 46 28.05 2.13 -16.05
N SER A 47 28.60 1.06 -15.47
CA SER A 47 28.93 -0.21 -16.09
C SER A 47 28.09 -1.38 -15.57
N SER A 48 26.79 -1.18 -15.38
CA SER A 48 25.84 -2.28 -15.59
C SER A 48 24.50 -1.71 -16.07
N GLN A 49 24.22 -1.80 -17.37
CA GLN A 49 22.82 -1.89 -17.79
C GLN A 49 22.27 -3.16 -17.14
N SER A 50 21.60 -3.02 -15.99
CA SER A 50 20.91 -4.13 -15.38
C SER A 50 19.81 -4.59 -16.33
N SER A 51 19.90 -5.85 -16.77
CA SER A 51 18.81 -6.51 -17.45
C SER A 51 17.69 -6.81 -16.45
N GLU A 52 16.49 -7.02 -16.97
CA GLU A 52 15.33 -7.43 -16.16
C GLU A 52 15.61 -8.68 -15.32
N ASP A 53 16.27 -9.69 -15.91
CA ASP A 53 16.64 -10.93 -15.20
C ASP A 53 17.63 -10.70 -14.06
N ILE A 54 18.59 -9.79 -14.23
CA ILE A 54 19.56 -9.46 -13.17
C ILE A 54 18.85 -8.82 -11.99
N GLU A 55 17.89 -7.91 -12.23
CA GLU A 55 17.13 -7.28 -11.15
C GLU A 55 16.21 -8.27 -10.43
N LEU A 56 15.54 -9.15 -11.19
CA LEU A 56 14.75 -10.23 -10.62
C LEU A 56 15.59 -11.15 -9.74
N ASN A 57 16.80 -11.53 -10.18
CA ASN A 57 17.67 -12.39 -9.39
C ASN A 57 18.16 -11.72 -8.09
N ARG A 58 18.29 -10.38 -8.07
CA ARG A 58 18.73 -9.64 -6.88
C ARG A 58 17.67 -9.53 -5.79
N MET A 59 16.39 -9.55 -6.14
CA MET A 59 15.30 -9.46 -5.16
C MET A 59 14.98 -10.81 -4.49
N ILE A 60 15.43 -11.93 -5.05
CA ILE A 60 15.08 -13.27 -4.56
C ILE A 60 15.89 -13.62 -3.31
N TYR A 61 15.18 -13.84 -2.21
CA TYR A 61 15.68 -14.54 -1.03
C TYR A 61 15.53 -16.05 -1.20
N THR A 62 16.58 -16.80 -0.87
CA THR A 62 16.61 -18.26 -0.99
C THR A 62 16.12 -18.97 0.28
N GLU A 63 15.98 -18.28 1.41
CA GLU A 63 15.48 -18.92 2.63
C GLU A 63 14.02 -19.34 2.45
N GLN A 64 13.73 -20.56 2.91
CA GLN A 64 12.39 -21.10 2.91
C GLN A 64 11.50 -20.37 3.92
N GLN A 65 10.29 -20.00 3.49
CA GLN A 65 9.28 -19.43 4.38
C GLN A 65 8.72 -20.49 5.33
N LYS A 66 8.49 -20.10 6.59
CA LYS A 66 7.83 -20.91 7.61
C LYS A 66 6.33 -20.58 7.76
N ILE A 67 5.85 -19.63 6.96
CA ILE A 67 4.45 -19.19 6.93
C ILE A 67 3.53 -20.36 6.54
N THR A 68 2.32 -20.36 7.10
CA THR A 68 1.20 -21.24 6.77
C THR A 68 -0.10 -20.45 6.77
N SER A 69 -1.21 -21.06 6.33
CA SER A 69 -2.52 -20.39 6.41
C SER A 69 -3.01 -20.30 7.84
N MET A 70 -3.68 -19.20 8.20
CA MET A 70 -4.30 -19.07 9.53
C MET A 70 -5.40 -20.12 9.75
N SER A 71 -5.62 -20.44 11.01
CA SER A 71 -6.78 -21.23 11.43
C SER A 71 -8.06 -20.39 11.32
N PRO A 72 -9.24 -20.99 11.06
CA PRO A 72 -10.51 -20.28 11.12
C PRO A 72 -10.75 -19.57 12.46
N GLU A 73 -10.30 -20.18 13.56
CA GLU A 73 -10.42 -19.63 14.91
C GLU A 73 -9.68 -18.30 15.07
N ASP A 74 -8.54 -18.15 14.38
CA ASP A 74 -7.73 -16.95 14.40
C ASP A 74 -8.22 -15.84 13.45
N MET A 75 -9.27 -16.09 12.66
CA MET A 75 -9.83 -15.15 11.67
C MET A 75 -11.11 -14.43 12.14
N ASN A 76 -11.51 -14.58 13.40
CA ASN A 76 -12.81 -14.16 13.92
C ASN A 76 -12.92 -12.69 14.35
N MET A 77 -11.96 -11.85 13.94
CA MET A 77 -11.97 -10.42 14.25
C MET A 77 -12.01 -9.57 12.97
N PRO A 78 -12.38 -8.27 13.07
CA PRO A 78 -12.26 -7.33 11.96
C PRO A 78 -10.81 -7.10 11.53
N LEU A 79 -10.62 -6.70 10.27
CA LEU A 79 -9.29 -6.44 9.69
C LEU A 79 -8.45 -5.39 10.48
N SER A 80 -9.09 -4.48 11.21
CA SER A 80 -8.40 -3.51 12.07
C SER A 80 -7.61 -4.13 13.23
N GLN A 81 -7.88 -5.40 13.56
CA GLN A 81 -7.18 -6.18 14.59
C GLN A 81 -6.04 -7.03 14.05
N TYR A 82 -5.65 -6.85 12.78
CA TYR A 82 -4.58 -7.64 12.16
C TYR A 82 -3.48 -6.78 11.55
N VAL A 83 -2.26 -7.33 11.55
CA VAL A 83 -1.13 -6.87 10.76
C VAL A 83 -1.00 -7.77 9.53
N VAL A 84 -1.06 -7.18 8.33
CA VAL A 84 -1.04 -7.92 7.05
C VAL A 84 0.31 -7.76 6.37
N LYS A 85 0.94 -8.87 5.99
CA LYS A 85 2.17 -8.87 5.19
C LYS A 85 1.90 -8.27 3.81
N ALA A 86 2.42 -7.08 3.57
CA ALA A 86 2.16 -6.25 2.41
C ALA A 86 3.40 -5.92 1.59
N SER A 87 3.22 -5.86 0.27
CA SER A 87 4.23 -5.48 -0.72
C SER A 87 3.77 -4.24 -1.49
N TYR A 88 4.66 -3.25 -1.61
CA TYR A 88 4.45 -2.03 -2.40
C TYR A 88 5.01 -2.18 -3.81
N ASN A 89 4.28 -1.69 -4.83
CA ASN A 89 4.68 -1.84 -6.23
C ASN A 89 5.05 -3.30 -6.57
N SER A 90 4.15 -4.24 -6.31
CA SER A 90 4.48 -5.67 -6.18
C SER A 90 4.98 -6.35 -7.46
N ALA A 91 4.84 -5.71 -8.62
CA ALA A 91 5.42 -6.19 -9.88
C ALA A 91 6.86 -5.68 -10.11
N CYS A 92 7.35 -4.75 -9.30
CA CYS A 92 8.62 -4.07 -9.52
C CYS A 92 9.82 -4.93 -9.10
N THR A 93 10.91 -4.87 -9.87
CA THR A 93 12.24 -5.43 -9.52
C THR A 93 13.28 -4.34 -9.28
N GLY A 94 12.89 -3.07 -9.36
CA GLY A 94 13.78 -1.92 -9.40
C GLY A 94 13.41 -1.01 -10.56
N ASN A 95 13.99 -1.21 -11.73
CA ASN A 95 13.73 -0.46 -12.97
C ASN A 95 12.67 -1.11 -13.88
N TYR A 96 12.38 -2.39 -13.70
CA TYR A 96 11.41 -3.13 -14.51
C TYR A 96 10.20 -3.54 -13.69
N VAL A 97 9.14 -3.95 -14.39
CA VAL A 97 7.97 -4.61 -13.84
C VAL A 97 7.76 -5.96 -14.54
N ASN A 98 7.44 -7.01 -13.80
CA ASN A 98 7.12 -8.32 -14.37
C ASN A 98 6.26 -9.19 -13.46
N THR A 99 5.68 -10.24 -14.04
CA THR A 99 4.84 -11.20 -13.32
C THR A 99 5.64 -12.09 -12.38
N LYS A 100 6.91 -12.40 -12.67
CA LYS A 100 7.77 -13.21 -11.77
C LYS A 100 8.04 -12.52 -10.44
N ALA A 101 8.11 -11.19 -10.40
CA ALA A 101 8.19 -10.41 -9.17
C ALA A 101 6.92 -10.61 -8.32
N ILE A 102 5.74 -10.65 -8.95
CA ILE A 102 4.48 -10.96 -8.28
C ILE A 102 4.49 -12.39 -7.74
N GLU A 103 4.93 -13.37 -8.55
CA GLU A 103 5.07 -14.77 -8.09
C GLU A 103 5.99 -14.88 -6.87
N TYR A 104 7.11 -14.16 -6.90
CA TYR A 104 8.05 -14.10 -5.79
C TYR A 104 7.41 -13.48 -4.53
N VAL A 105 6.76 -12.32 -4.63
CA VAL A 105 6.05 -11.68 -3.51
C VAL A 105 4.99 -12.62 -2.91
N MET A 106 4.28 -13.38 -3.74
CA MET A 106 3.32 -14.39 -3.30
C MET A 106 3.98 -15.59 -2.63
N SER A 107 5.14 -16.04 -3.11
CA SER A 107 5.88 -17.15 -2.47
C SER A 107 6.46 -16.76 -1.12
N ARG A 108 6.72 -15.47 -0.89
CA ARG A 108 7.06 -14.90 0.43
C ARG A 108 5.85 -14.76 1.38
N GLY A 109 4.65 -15.19 0.97
CA GLY A 109 3.46 -15.21 1.83
C GLY A 109 2.77 -13.86 2.03
N CYS A 110 3.07 -12.86 1.19
CA CYS A 110 2.36 -11.57 1.22
C CYS A 110 0.86 -11.75 0.92
N ARG A 111 0.03 -11.09 1.72
CA ARG A 111 -1.44 -11.04 1.56
C ARG A 111 -1.97 -9.71 1.05
N PHE A 112 -1.12 -8.72 0.89
CA PHE A 112 -1.46 -7.44 0.26
C PHE A 112 -0.47 -7.12 -0.86
N VAL A 113 -1.00 -6.81 -2.05
CA VAL A 113 -0.23 -6.33 -3.21
C VAL A 113 -0.77 -5.00 -3.70
N ASP A 114 0.11 -4.23 -4.31
CA ASP A 114 -0.18 -2.88 -4.76
C ASP A 114 0.38 -2.64 -6.16
N PHE A 115 -0.45 -2.04 -7.02
CA PHE A 115 -0.13 -1.78 -8.43
C PHE A 115 -0.51 -0.36 -8.84
N GLU A 116 0.39 0.34 -9.52
CA GLU A 116 0.03 1.51 -10.31
C GLU A 116 -0.48 1.05 -11.68
N VAL A 117 -1.64 1.56 -12.07
CA VAL A 117 -2.31 1.19 -13.32
C VAL A 117 -2.42 2.42 -14.21
N PHE A 118 -1.85 2.32 -15.40
CA PHE A 118 -1.84 3.37 -16.41
C PHE A 118 -2.69 2.97 -17.61
N ASP A 119 -3.33 3.95 -18.23
CA ASP A 119 -3.94 3.77 -19.55
C ASP A 119 -2.90 4.09 -20.62
N ILE A 120 -2.47 3.07 -21.35
CA ILE A 120 -1.55 3.24 -22.47
C ILE A 120 -2.23 2.67 -23.71
N SER A 121 -2.67 3.57 -24.59
CA SER A 121 -3.41 3.27 -25.81
C SER A 121 -4.73 2.52 -25.58
N ASN A 122 -5.54 2.94 -24.60
CA ASN A 122 -6.81 2.33 -24.20
C ASN A 122 -6.66 0.89 -23.68
N ILE A 123 -5.49 0.56 -23.12
CA ILE A 123 -5.21 -0.74 -22.52
C ILE A 123 -4.58 -0.49 -21.14
N PRO A 124 -5.15 -1.09 -20.07
CA PRO A 124 -4.62 -0.93 -18.72
C PRO A 124 -3.34 -1.73 -18.55
N HIS A 125 -2.28 -1.05 -18.15
CA HIS A 125 -0.96 -1.62 -17.90
C HIS A 125 -0.51 -1.34 -16.47
N VAL A 126 0.22 -2.30 -15.89
CA VAL A 126 1.00 -2.09 -14.67
C VAL A 126 2.39 -1.57 -15.05
N ALA A 127 2.77 -0.49 -14.41
CA ALA A 127 4.06 0.19 -14.51
C ALA A 127 4.30 0.95 -13.20
N PHE A 128 5.34 1.80 -13.12
CA PHE A 128 5.42 2.79 -12.04
C PHE A 128 5.90 4.14 -12.56
N SER A 129 5.53 5.21 -11.87
CA SER A 129 5.95 6.57 -12.20
C SER A 129 6.02 7.50 -11.00
N LYS A 130 7.04 8.35 -11.01
CA LYS A 130 7.23 9.51 -10.15
C LYS A 130 6.59 10.77 -10.73
N ASP A 131 6.17 10.76 -11.98
CA ASP A 131 5.46 11.88 -12.61
C ASP A 131 4.07 12.03 -11.97
N PRO A 132 3.80 13.14 -11.25
CA PRO A 132 2.51 13.37 -10.62
C PRO A 132 1.40 13.67 -11.64
N THR A 133 1.74 13.91 -12.91
CA THR A 133 0.78 14.25 -13.97
C THR A 133 0.33 13.04 -14.80
N PHE A 134 0.85 11.85 -14.51
CA PHE A 134 0.51 10.58 -15.17
C PHE A 134 0.74 10.58 -16.70
N LYS A 135 1.67 11.40 -17.18
CA LYS A 135 2.00 11.52 -18.61
C LYS A 135 3.15 10.59 -19.02
N SER A 136 4.01 10.22 -18.09
CA SER A 136 5.11 9.30 -18.33
C SER A 136 5.16 8.16 -17.30
N ILE A 137 5.83 7.08 -17.67
CA ILE A 137 6.23 5.99 -16.77
C ILE A 137 7.75 6.02 -16.60
N ASP A 138 8.23 5.64 -15.41
CA ASP A 138 9.66 5.51 -15.11
C ASP A 138 10.17 4.07 -15.26
N SER A 139 9.28 3.08 -15.20
CA SER A 139 9.65 1.70 -15.49
C SER A 139 10.11 1.56 -16.94
N LYS A 140 11.17 0.79 -17.17
CA LYS A 140 11.73 0.54 -18.51
C LYS A 140 10.80 -0.28 -19.41
N ASN A 141 9.86 -1.02 -18.80
CA ASN A 141 8.85 -1.81 -19.46
C ASN A 141 7.48 -1.61 -18.77
N LYS A 142 6.48 -2.36 -19.23
CA LYS A 142 5.12 -2.40 -18.70
C LYS A 142 4.55 -3.80 -18.94
N ILE A 143 3.63 -4.23 -18.09
CA ILE A 143 2.90 -5.50 -18.25
C ILE A 143 1.40 -5.23 -18.32
N LEU A 144 0.63 -6.12 -18.96
CA LEU A 144 -0.82 -5.98 -18.99
C LEU A 144 -1.40 -6.16 -17.58
N LEU A 145 -2.43 -5.38 -17.24
CA LEU A 145 -3.13 -5.57 -15.97
C LEU A 145 -3.71 -6.98 -15.85
N ASN A 146 -4.23 -7.55 -16.95
CA ASN A 146 -4.74 -8.92 -16.96
C ASN A 146 -3.68 -9.93 -16.52
N ASP A 147 -2.44 -9.78 -16.99
CA ASP A 147 -1.35 -10.70 -16.66
C ASP A 147 -0.99 -10.59 -15.18
N ALA A 148 -0.91 -9.36 -14.66
CA ALA A 148 -0.67 -9.12 -13.24
C ALA A 148 -1.76 -9.73 -12.35
N LEU A 149 -3.04 -9.44 -12.65
CA LEU A 149 -4.19 -9.95 -11.89
C LEU A 149 -4.32 -11.48 -11.98
N THR A 150 -4.08 -12.05 -13.17
CA THR A 150 -4.06 -13.51 -13.38
C THR A 150 -2.93 -14.15 -12.57
N THR A 151 -1.76 -13.53 -12.54
CA THR A 151 -0.64 -14.02 -11.73
C THR A 151 -0.98 -14.03 -10.25
N VAL A 152 -1.58 -12.95 -9.73
CA VAL A 152 -2.03 -12.90 -8.32
C VAL A 152 -3.01 -14.02 -8.00
N VAL A 153 -4.10 -14.18 -8.77
CA VAL A 153 -5.14 -15.17 -8.45
C VAL A 153 -4.64 -16.62 -8.57
N THR A 154 -3.73 -16.89 -9.52
CA THR A 154 -3.17 -18.24 -9.72
C THR A 154 -2.10 -18.59 -8.68
N CYS A 155 -1.43 -17.60 -8.09
CA CYS A 155 -0.42 -17.82 -7.06
C CYS A 155 -1.02 -17.80 -5.64
N ALA A 156 -1.87 -16.82 -5.32
CA ALA A 156 -2.34 -16.54 -3.97
C ALA A 156 -3.09 -17.72 -3.33
N PHE A 157 -3.79 -18.53 -4.13
CA PHE A 157 -4.60 -19.65 -3.66
C PHE A 157 -4.10 -21.03 -4.15
N SER A 158 -2.79 -21.15 -4.44
CA SER A 158 -2.15 -22.40 -4.85
C SER A 158 -0.93 -22.70 -4.00
N SER A 159 -0.27 -23.84 -4.25
CA SER A 159 0.98 -24.23 -3.59
C SER A 159 2.15 -23.29 -3.85
N LYS A 160 2.02 -22.35 -4.80
CA LYS A 160 3.00 -21.27 -5.01
C LYS A 160 3.05 -20.30 -3.82
N SER A 161 2.06 -20.32 -2.95
CA SER A 161 1.98 -19.46 -1.79
C SER A 161 1.76 -20.25 -0.50
N PRO A 162 2.48 -19.95 0.59
CA PRO A 162 2.44 -20.77 1.81
C PRO A 162 1.11 -20.69 2.56
N ASN A 163 0.32 -19.64 2.34
CA ASN A 163 -0.88 -19.32 3.10
C ASN A 163 -2.11 -19.13 2.20
N LEU A 164 -2.43 -20.18 1.43
CA LEU A 164 -3.47 -20.20 0.40
C LEU A 164 -4.92 -20.10 0.89
N LYS A 165 -5.19 -20.20 2.20
CA LYS A 165 -6.57 -20.04 2.74
C LYS A 165 -6.83 -18.62 3.24
N ASP A 166 -5.80 -17.80 3.39
CA ASP A 166 -5.92 -16.42 3.85
C ASP A 166 -6.56 -15.54 2.76
N PRO A 167 -7.22 -14.42 3.12
CA PRO A 167 -7.69 -13.44 2.13
C PRO A 167 -6.53 -12.76 1.38
N MET A 168 -6.78 -12.36 0.13
CA MET A 168 -5.80 -11.63 -0.68
C MET A 168 -6.30 -10.22 -0.99
N PHE A 169 -5.57 -9.19 -0.58
CA PHE A 169 -5.90 -7.78 -0.80
C PHE A 169 -5.12 -7.22 -2.01
N ILE A 170 -5.83 -6.64 -2.98
CA ILE A 170 -5.23 -6.03 -4.18
C ILE A 170 -5.57 -4.54 -4.20
N ASN A 171 -4.56 -3.69 -4.07
CA ASN A 171 -4.72 -2.23 -4.19
C ASN A 171 -4.34 -1.74 -5.58
N LEU A 172 -5.27 -1.04 -6.23
CA LEU A 172 -5.06 -0.42 -7.54
C LEU A 172 -4.99 1.10 -7.42
N ARG A 173 -3.87 1.67 -7.86
CA ARG A 173 -3.61 3.11 -7.94
C ARG A 173 -3.77 3.56 -9.40
N MET A 174 -4.94 4.10 -9.71
CA MET A 174 -5.36 4.42 -11.08
C MET A 174 -4.71 5.73 -11.56
N LYS A 175 -3.51 5.64 -12.16
CA LYS A 175 -2.71 6.78 -12.61
C LYS A 175 -2.97 7.10 -14.08
N SER A 176 -4.08 7.78 -14.37
CA SER A 176 -4.44 8.18 -15.73
C SER A 176 -5.30 9.44 -15.77
N ASN A 177 -5.11 10.24 -16.82
CA ASN A 177 -5.97 11.38 -17.15
C ASN A 177 -7.19 10.99 -18.01
N ASN A 178 -7.25 9.74 -18.51
CA ASN A 178 -8.38 9.23 -19.26
C ASN A 178 -9.36 8.52 -18.33
N ASN A 179 -10.56 9.08 -18.18
CA ASN A 179 -11.65 8.53 -17.37
C ASN A 179 -12.08 7.11 -17.81
N ASN A 180 -11.87 6.74 -19.07
CA ASN A 180 -12.22 5.41 -19.56
C ASN A 180 -11.43 4.28 -18.88
N ILE A 181 -10.30 4.59 -18.23
CA ILE A 181 -9.48 3.61 -17.51
C ILE A 181 -10.30 2.78 -16.51
N TYR A 182 -11.29 3.38 -15.83
CA TYR A 182 -12.08 2.66 -14.82
C TYR A 182 -12.92 1.54 -15.44
N LYS A 183 -13.49 1.76 -16.62
CA LYS A 183 -14.26 0.75 -17.37
C LYS A 183 -13.34 -0.34 -17.92
N LEU A 184 -12.15 0.05 -18.41
CA LEU A 184 -11.14 -0.89 -18.89
C LEU A 184 -10.64 -1.80 -17.77
N VAL A 185 -10.37 -1.24 -16.58
CA VAL A 185 -9.98 -2.01 -15.40
C VAL A 185 -11.12 -2.87 -14.89
N ALA A 186 -12.37 -2.39 -14.91
CA ALA A 186 -13.53 -3.21 -14.56
C ALA A 186 -13.65 -4.45 -15.45
N LYS A 187 -13.38 -4.32 -16.75
CA LYS A 187 -13.32 -5.46 -17.68
C LYS A 187 -12.21 -6.45 -17.29
N SER A 188 -11.02 -5.97 -16.95
CA SER A 188 -9.91 -6.80 -16.46
C SER A 188 -10.28 -7.54 -15.18
N VAL A 189 -10.89 -6.85 -14.22
CA VAL A 189 -11.34 -7.42 -12.93
C VAL A 189 -12.44 -8.46 -13.13
N ASP A 190 -13.44 -8.18 -13.97
CA ASP A 190 -14.51 -9.14 -14.27
C ASP A 190 -13.96 -10.44 -14.88
N ALA A 191 -13.04 -10.31 -15.84
CA ALA A 191 -12.45 -11.44 -16.53
C ALA A 191 -11.51 -12.28 -15.65
N THR A 192 -10.83 -11.68 -14.66
CA THR A 192 -9.75 -12.34 -13.91
C THR A 192 -10.08 -12.62 -12.45
N LEU A 193 -10.64 -11.65 -11.73
CA LEU A 193 -10.80 -11.72 -10.27
C LEU A 193 -12.18 -12.20 -9.84
N LYS A 194 -13.22 -11.94 -10.64
CA LYS A 194 -14.63 -12.21 -10.29
C LYS A 194 -14.90 -13.58 -9.66
N PRO A 195 -14.31 -14.71 -10.12
CA PRO A 195 -14.57 -16.03 -9.51
C PRO A 195 -14.10 -16.15 -8.06
N LYS A 196 -13.11 -15.34 -7.65
CA LYS A 196 -12.51 -15.34 -6.30
C LYS A 196 -12.81 -14.07 -5.52
N LEU A 197 -13.38 -13.05 -6.14
CA LEU A 197 -13.69 -11.76 -5.52
C LEU A 197 -14.67 -11.93 -4.36
N TYR A 198 -14.40 -11.25 -3.26
CA TYR A 198 -15.32 -11.12 -2.13
C TYR A 198 -16.57 -10.37 -2.57
N ASN A 199 -17.74 -10.85 -2.16
CA ASN A 199 -19.01 -10.23 -2.51
C ASN A 199 -19.45 -9.30 -1.37
N GLY A 200 -19.39 -7.98 -1.60
CA GLY A 200 -19.83 -6.98 -0.65
C GLY A 200 -18.79 -5.91 -0.34
N LYS A 201 -19.14 -4.98 0.54
CA LYS A 201 -18.21 -3.99 1.09
C LYS A 201 -17.68 -4.48 2.44
N ILE A 202 -16.47 -4.08 2.79
CA ILE A 202 -15.87 -4.40 4.09
C ILE A 202 -16.02 -3.20 5.01
N ASN A 203 -16.43 -3.46 6.24
CA ASN A 203 -16.57 -2.49 7.31
C ASN A 203 -15.99 -3.04 8.63
N ASP A 204 -16.21 -2.33 9.72
CA ASP A 204 -15.76 -2.66 11.08
C ASP A 204 -16.43 -3.90 11.68
N ASN A 205 -17.48 -4.43 11.05
CA ASN A 205 -18.18 -5.66 11.46
C ASN A 205 -17.86 -6.85 10.54
N THR A 206 -17.00 -6.67 9.52
CA THR A 206 -16.62 -7.75 8.61
C THR A 206 -15.39 -8.47 9.16
N ASN A 207 -15.55 -9.74 9.52
CA ASN A 207 -14.45 -10.53 10.05
C ASN A 207 -13.54 -11.00 8.93
N VAL A 208 -12.27 -11.27 9.27
CA VAL A 208 -11.30 -11.83 8.31
C VAL A 208 -11.78 -13.19 7.77
N SER A 209 -12.50 -13.97 8.58
CA SER A 209 -13.11 -15.25 8.20
C SER A 209 -14.07 -15.13 7.02
N ASP A 210 -14.80 -14.02 6.89
CA ASP A 210 -15.76 -13.78 5.81
C ASP A 210 -15.06 -13.66 4.45
N MET A 211 -13.78 -13.32 4.47
CA MET A 211 -12.94 -13.08 3.30
C MET A 211 -11.96 -14.24 3.02
N ALA A 212 -11.97 -15.29 3.85
CA ALA A 212 -11.04 -16.41 3.71
C ALA A 212 -11.09 -17.04 2.31
N GLY A 213 -9.92 -17.20 1.68
CA GLY A 213 -9.81 -17.73 0.31
C GLY A 213 -10.43 -16.85 -0.78
N LYS A 214 -10.71 -15.57 -0.48
CA LYS A 214 -11.27 -14.58 -1.41
C LYS A 214 -10.29 -13.44 -1.68
N ILE A 215 -10.56 -12.73 -2.77
CA ILE A 215 -9.87 -11.50 -3.15
C ILE A 215 -10.67 -10.31 -2.67
N VAL A 216 -10.00 -9.38 -2.00
CA VAL A 216 -10.53 -8.07 -1.63
C VAL A 216 -9.89 -7.06 -2.57
N LEU A 217 -10.70 -6.40 -3.40
CA LEU A 217 -10.26 -5.36 -4.32
C LEU A 217 -10.37 -3.98 -3.68
N LEU A 218 -9.26 -3.26 -3.71
CA LEU A 218 -9.14 -1.88 -3.23
C LEU A 218 -8.83 -0.94 -4.40
N VAL A 219 -9.40 0.25 -4.33
CA VAL A 219 -9.02 1.38 -5.20
C VAL A 219 -8.54 2.53 -4.33
N ASP A 220 -7.42 3.12 -4.73
CA ASP A 220 -6.88 4.32 -4.10
C ASP A 220 -7.68 5.55 -4.54
N LYS A 221 -8.50 6.07 -3.62
CA LYS A 221 -9.33 7.26 -3.86
C LYS A 221 -8.54 8.56 -3.76
N THR A 222 -7.32 8.54 -3.21
CA THR A 222 -6.50 9.75 -3.04
C THR A 222 -5.92 10.21 -4.37
N ILE A 223 -5.75 9.30 -5.33
CA ILE A 223 -5.35 9.64 -6.70
C ILE A 223 -6.42 10.48 -7.40
N ARG A 224 -7.69 10.10 -7.22
CA ARG A 224 -8.83 10.82 -7.77
C ARG A 224 -10.08 10.59 -6.93
N TYR A 225 -10.54 11.64 -6.26
CA TYR A 225 -11.66 11.55 -5.31
C TYR A 225 -13.02 11.31 -6.00
N ASP A 226 -13.21 11.85 -7.20
CA ASP A 226 -14.44 11.78 -8.01
C ASP A 226 -14.47 10.55 -8.93
N TYR A 227 -13.59 9.56 -8.72
CA TYR A 227 -13.43 8.44 -9.64
C TYR A 227 -14.73 7.67 -9.92
N LYS A 228 -15.65 7.61 -8.95
CA LYS A 228 -16.93 6.93 -9.04
C LYS A 228 -17.80 7.45 -10.18
N ASP A 229 -17.72 8.74 -10.48
CA ASP A 229 -18.48 9.40 -11.55
C ASP A 229 -18.13 8.85 -12.93
N TYR A 230 -16.98 8.16 -13.04
CA TYR A 230 -16.47 7.59 -14.29
C TYR A 230 -16.55 6.07 -14.34
N THR A 231 -17.05 5.42 -13.29
CA THR A 231 -17.15 3.94 -13.23
C THR A 231 -18.39 3.40 -13.92
N SER A 232 -19.47 4.18 -13.95
CA SER A 232 -20.78 3.72 -14.41
C SER A 232 -20.86 3.53 -15.92
N CYS A 233 -21.65 2.56 -16.35
CA CYS A 233 -21.95 2.31 -17.76
C CYS A 233 -23.09 3.21 -18.23
N GLY A 234 -22.90 3.86 -19.38
CA GLY A 234 -23.94 4.63 -20.03
C GLY A 234 -24.98 3.73 -20.70
N PRO A 235 -26.19 4.24 -21.02
CA PRO A 235 -27.26 3.45 -21.62
C PRO A 235 -26.92 2.86 -23.00
N LYS A 236 -25.95 3.45 -23.70
CA LYS A 236 -25.50 3.06 -25.04
C LYS A 236 -24.19 2.26 -25.03
N ASP A 237 -23.60 2.04 -23.85
CA ASP A 237 -22.32 1.35 -23.76
C ASP A 237 -22.52 -0.16 -23.96
N THR A 238 -21.99 -0.71 -25.05
CA THR A 238 -21.93 -2.15 -25.28
C THR A 238 -20.65 -2.71 -24.64
N ASN A 239 -20.74 -3.87 -23.98
CA ASN A 239 -19.61 -4.51 -23.28
C ASN A 239 -18.92 -3.62 -22.22
N CYS A 240 -19.70 -2.82 -21.50
CA CYS A 240 -19.20 -2.03 -20.38
C CYS A 240 -19.33 -2.76 -19.05
N TYR A 241 -18.34 -2.53 -18.18
CA TYR A 241 -18.25 -3.09 -16.85
C TYR A 241 -18.16 -1.94 -15.84
N ASP A 242 -18.98 -2.01 -14.81
CA ASP A 242 -19.07 -0.98 -13.77
C ASP A 242 -18.13 -1.33 -12.61
N LEU A 243 -17.02 -0.58 -12.50
CA LEU A 243 -15.98 -0.87 -11.51
C LEU A 243 -16.52 -0.83 -10.07
N SER A 244 -17.51 0.01 -9.78
CA SER A 244 -18.04 0.22 -8.42
C SER A 244 -18.63 -1.06 -7.81
N LYS A 245 -19.07 -2.00 -8.66
CA LYS A 245 -19.63 -3.30 -8.29
C LYS A 245 -18.58 -4.31 -7.83
N TYR A 246 -17.31 -4.10 -8.17
CA TYR A 246 -16.23 -5.00 -7.82
C TYR A 246 -15.37 -4.50 -6.65
N ILE A 247 -15.37 -3.19 -6.38
CA ILE A 247 -14.57 -2.60 -5.31
C ILE A 247 -15.11 -3.07 -3.95
N ASN A 248 -14.27 -3.57 -3.07
CA ASN A 248 -14.65 -3.96 -1.71
C ASN A 248 -14.33 -2.85 -0.69
N MET A 249 -13.22 -2.11 -0.89
CA MET A 249 -12.78 -1.01 -0.03
C MET A 249 -12.11 0.10 -0.84
N GLU A 250 -11.95 1.28 -0.23
CA GLU A 250 -11.16 2.38 -0.77
C GLU A 250 -9.96 2.64 0.15
N SER A 251 -8.74 2.58 -0.37
CA SER A 251 -7.58 3.11 0.34
C SER A 251 -7.62 4.64 0.30
N GLY A 252 -7.34 5.28 1.44
CA GLY A 252 -7.54 6.71 1.64
C GLY A 252 -8.95 7.10 2.12
N SER A 253 -9.76 6.13 2.53
CA SER A 253 -11.06 6.37 3.18
C SER A 253 -10.91 6.55 4.70
N ASP A 254 -12.01 6.92 5.37
CA ASP A 254 -12.03 7.05 6.83
C ASP A 254 -11.73 5.71 7.53
N TYR A 255 -12.23 4.60 6.95
CA TYR A 255 -12.04 3.26 7.48
C TYR A 255 -10.65 2.69 7.17
N LEU A 256 -10.15 2.90 5.95
CA LEU A 256 -8.79 2.52 5.53
C LEU A 256 -8.00 3.76 5.12
N ARG A 257 -7.31 4.34 6.10
CA ARG A 257 -6.52 5.55 5.94
C ARG A 257 -5.21 5.21 5.24
N LEU A 258 -4.91 5.94 4.17
CA LEU A 258 -3.65 5.82 3.43
C LEU A 258 -2.69 6.91 3.88
N ASN A 259 -1.49 6.53 4.32
CA ASN A 259 -0.43 7.45 4.74
C ASN A 259 0.91 7.07 4.12
N GLN A 260 1.82 8.04 4.06
CA GLN A 260 3.22 7.80 3.69
C GLN A 260 4.07 7.46 4.92
N TYR A 261 5.22 6.83 4.73
CA TYR A 261 6.15 6.53 5.83
C TYR A 261 6.51 7.77 6.64
N SER A 262 7.02 8.82 5.99
CA SER A 262 7.37 10.07 6.69
C SER A 262 6.21 10.65 7.49
N THR A 263 4.99 10.60 6.93
CA THR A 263 3.79 11.17 7.57
C THR A 263 3.45 10.48 8.89
N ILE A 264 3.68 9.16 8.99
CA ILE A 264 3.48 8.44 10.25
C ILE A 264 4.62 8.71 11.22
N LEU A 265 5.87 8.68 10.75
CA LEU A 265 7.04 8.86 11.60
C LEU A 265 7.16 10.27 12.20
N ASP A 266 6.60 11.28 11.53
CA ASP A 266 6.54 12.65 12.03
C ASP A 266 5.41 12.89 13.05
N GLN A 267 4.49 11.93 13.22
CA GLN A 267 3.41 12.04 14.20
C GLN A 267 3.90 11.73 15.61
N GLN A 268 3.18 12.26 16.60
CA GLN A 268 3.36 11.78 17.97
C GLN A 268 2.98 10.30 18.04
N LYS A 269 3.83 9.51 18.73
CA LYS A 269 3.58 8.10 19.01
C LYS A 269 2.21 7.94 19.65
N ASN A 270 1.40 7.06 19.09
CA ASN A 270 0.05 6.76 19.56
C ASN A 270 -0.10 5.23 19.62
N ARG A 271 0.54 4.68 20.65
CA ARG A 271 0.63 3.24 20.87
C ARG A 271 -0.78 2.66 21.05
N PRO A 272 -1.19 1.65 20.25
CA PRO A 272 -2.42 0.91 20.51
C PRO A 272 -2.40 0.33 21.92
N ARG A 273 -3.56 0.37 22.58
CA ARG A 273 -3.74 -0.32 23.86
C ARG A 273 -4.31 -1.72 23.60
N ILE A 274 -3.64 -2.73 24.11
CA ILE A 274 -4.17 -4.10 24.21
C ILE A 274 -5.26 -4.10 25.28
N LEU A 275 -6.44 -4.66 24.96
CA LEU A 275 -7.59 -4.71 25.86
C LEU A 275 -7.42 -5.85 26.88
N ASP A 276 -8.27 -5.86 27.92
CA ASP A 276 -8.16 -6.80 29.04
C ASP A 276 -8.33 -8.28 28.64
N ASP A 277 -8.91 -8.55 27.47
CA ASP A 277 -9.02 -9.89 26.89
C ASP A 277 -7.69 -10.42 26.32
N ASN A 278 -6.68 -9.56 26.18
CA ASN A 278 -5.37 -9.83 25.57
C ASN A 278 -5.41 -10.28 24.10
N GLU A 279 -6.56 -10.20 23.44
CA GLU A 279 -6.73 -10.58 22.03
C GLU A 279 -6.94 -9.35 21.14
N HIS A 280 -7.64 -8.34 21.67
CA HIS A 280 -8.03 -7.15 20.94
C HIS A 280 -7.19 -5.93 21.31
N THR A 281 -7.24 -4.94 20.42
CA THR A 281 -6.73 -3.59 20.66
C THR A 281 -7.84 -2.56 20.55
N ASP A 282 -7.56 -1.35 21.01
CA ASP A 282 -8.45 -0.20 20.86
C ASP A 282 -8.56 0.36 19.41
N LYS A 283 -7.87 -0.25 18.42
CA LYS A 283 -7.92 0.20 17.03
C LYS A 283 -9.27 -0.14 16.37
N LYS A 284 -9.93 0.89 15.84
CA LYS A 284 -11.16 0.74 15.03
C LYS A 284 -10.94 0.92 13.54
N TYR A 285 -9.99 1.78 13.17
CA TYR A 285 -9.67 2.11 11.78
C TYR A 285 -8.34 1.48 11.37
N ILE A 286 -8.21 1.22 10.07
CA ILE A 286 -7.06 0.59 9.46
C ILE A 286 -6.14 1.69 8.91
N ASN A 287 -4.84 1.60 9.18
CA ASN A 287 -3.82 2.41 8.54
C ASN A 287 -3.06 1.54 7.53
N LEU A 288 -3.18 1.91 6.26
CA LEU A 288 -2.30 1.49 5.18
C LEU A 288 -1.19 2.53 5.06
N VAL A 289 0.06 2.07 5.13
CA VAL A 289 1.23 2.92 5.05
C VAL A 289 2.11 2.46 3.90
N VAL A 290 2.47 3.39 3.03
CA VAL A 290 3.26 3.13 1.81
C VAL A 290 4.52 4.00 1.79
N PRO A 291 5.55 3.65 0.99
CA PRO A 291 6.75 4.45 0.86
C PRO A 291 6.50 5.82 0.22
N ASP A 292 7.21 6.85 0.71
CA ASP A 292 7.13 8.21 0.15
C ASP A 292 7.45 8.27 -1.35
N PHE A 293 6.93 9.31 -2.00
CA PHE A 293 7.24 9.60 -3.39
C PHE A 293 8.76 9.76 -3.58
N ASN A 294 9.31 9.16 -4.64
CA ASN A 294 10.74 9.19 -5.03
C ASN A 294 11.73 8.32 -4.24
N MET A 295 11.26 7.45 -3.34
CA MET A 295 12.10 6.67 -2.43
C MET A 295 12.72 5.37 -2.98
N LYS A 296 13.02 5.30 -4.28
CA LYS A 296 13.53 4.06 -4.92
C LYS A 296 14.80 3.50 -4.25
N ASN A 297 15.71 4.37 -3.81
CA ASN A 297 17.01 4.00 -3.23
C ASN A 297 17.06 4.22 -1.72
N THR A 298 15.92 4.42 -1.07
CA THR A 298 15.87 4.48 0.40
C THR A 298 15.69 3.07 0.95
N ALA A 299 16.14 2.84 2.18
CA ALA A 299 15.85 1.60 2.88
C ALA A 299 14.34 1.42 3.11
N ASN A 300 13.92 0.19 3.38
CA ASN A 300 12.65 -0.09 4.03
C ASN A 300 12.66 0.43 5.48
N PRO A 301 11.49 0.67 6.09
CA PRO A 301 11.42 1.12 7.48
C PRO A 301 11.64 -0.04 8.48
N SER A 302 11.96 0.27 9.73
CA SER A 302 11.75 -0.70 10.83
C SER A 302 10.27 -0.84 11.11
N ILE A 303 9.78 -2.08 11.24
CA ILE A 303 8.34 -2.35 11.39
C ILE A 303 7.83 -1.95 12.78
N GLY A 304 8.68 -2.03 13.80
CA GLY A 304 8.35 -1.62 15.17
C GLY A 304 7.86 -0.17 15.24
N ALA A 305 8.47 0.72 14.46
CA ALA A 305 8.05 2.11 14.39
C ALA A 305 6.60 2.26 13.89
N PHE A 306 6.09 1.40 13.03
CA PHE A 306 4.74 1.54 12.47
C PHE A 306 3.69 0.76 13.25
N VAL A 307 3.97 -0.51 13.54
CA VAL A 307 3.01 -1.41 14.19
C VAL A 307 2.93 -1.10 15.69
N LYS A 308 4.06 -1.10 16.40
CA LYS A 308 4.06 -0.91 17.86
C LYS A 308 3.80 0.54 18.26
N GLU A 309 4.42 1.50 17.57
CA GLU A 309 4.36 2.91 18.01
C GLU A 309 3.16 3.69 17.46
N HIS A 310 2.56 3.25 16.34
CA HIS A 310 1.39 3.90 15.73
C HIS A 310 0.20 2.97 15.49
N GLY A 311 0.36 1.65 15.66
CA GLY A 311 -0.70 0.66 15.41
C GLY A 311 -1.14 0.61 13.96
N CYS A 312 -0.18 0.61 13.05
CA CYS A 312 -0.44 0.44 11.62
C CYS A 312 -0.63 -1.04 11.28
N GLN A 313 -1.70 -1.34 10.53
CA GLN A 313 -2.08 -2.71 10.18
C GLN A 313 -1.45 -3.17 8.87
N ILE A 314 -1.26 -2.27 7.90
CA ILE A 314 -0.73 -2.65 6.59
C ILE A 314 0.44 -1.72 6.27
N VAL A 315 1.67 -2.21 6.42
CA VAL A 315 2.89 -1.46 6.08
C VAL A 315 3.47 -2.10 4.83
N ALA A 316 3.40 -1.43 3.69
CA ALA A 316 3.71 -2.01 2.38
C ALA A 316 5.20 -1.88 2.03
N TYR A 317 5.96 -2.96 2.18
CA TYR A 317 7.41 -2.97 1.98
C TYR A 317 7.83 -3.07 0.51
N LYS A 318 8.99 -2.51 0.17
CA LYS A 318 9.61 -2.62 -1.16
C LYS A 318 10.36 -3.94 -1.26
N PHE A 319 9.69 -4.99 -1.71
CA PHE A 319 10.30 -6.33 -1.87
C PHE A 319 11.45 -6.39 -2.88
N TYR A 320 11.51 -5.42 -3.80
CA TYR A 320 12.63 -5.27 -4.73
C TYR A 320 13.87 -4.62 -4.10
N ASN A 321 13.76 -4.12 -2.87
CA ASN A 321 14.85 -3.53 -2.13
C ASN A 321 15.25 -4.47 -0.99
N LYS A 322 16.23 -5.35 -1.26
CA LYS A 322 16.78 -6.29 -0.28
C LYS A 322 17.69 -5.52 0.69
N ASP A 323 17.20 -5.32 1.91
CA ASP A 323 17.89 -4.64 3.01
C ASP A 323 17.60 -5.34 4.34
N ALA A 324 18.32 -4.94 5.40
CA ALA A 324 18.18 -5.53 6.73
C ALA A 324 16.76 -5.32 7.30
N GLN A 325 16.09 -4.23 6.93
CA GLN A 325 14.73 -3.95 7.37
C GLN A 325 13.70 -4.86 6.70
N LEU A 326 13.91 -5.26 5.45
CA LEU A 326 13.10 -6.32 4.83
C LEU A 326 13.36 -7.69 5.47
N GLU A 327 14.59 -7.96 5.93
CA GLU A 327 14.91 -9.20 6.66
C GLU A 327 14.24 -9.25 8.05
N GLU A 328 14.26 -8.16 8.80
CA GLU A 328 13.51 -7.98 10.06
C GLU A 328 12.01 -8.22 9.82
N TYR A 329 11.47 -7.56 8.78
CA TYR A 329 10.08 -7.71 8.37
C TYR A 329 9.72 -9.17 8.01
N GLU A 330 10.56 -9.85 7.23
CA GLU A 330 10.37 -11.25 6.87
C GLU A 330 10.46 -12.18 8.10
N THR A 331 11.37 -11.88 9.03
CA THR A 331 11.56 -12.62 10.28
C THR A 331 10.30 -12.57 11.15
N LEU A 332 9.71 -11.39 11.34
CA LEU A 332 8.46 -11.21 12.09
C LEU A 332 7.38 -12.20 11.66
N PHE A 333 7.07 -12.28 10.36
CA PHE A 333 6.02 -13.18 9.85
C PHE A 333 6.44 -14.65 9.86
N ASN A 334 7.74 -14.95 9.69
CA ASN A 334 8.24 -16.32 9.72
C ASN A 334 8.21 -16.91 11.14
N ASP A 335 8.60 -16.13 12.14
CA ASP A 335 8.63 -16.58 13.53
C ASP A 335 7.20 -16.77 14.08
N ASN A 336 6.28 -15.91 13.65
CA ASN A 336 4.85 -16.03 13.96
C ASN A 336 4.08 -16.98 13.02
N ARG A 337 4.72 -17.52 11.96
CA ARG A 337 4.19 -18.56 11.04
C ARG A 337 2.94 -18.21 10.22
N TYR A 338 2.55 -16.95 10.12
CA TYR A 338 1.39 -16.53 9.32
C TYR A 338 1.73 -15.27 8.51
N GLY A 339 1.06 -15.07 7.37
CA GLY A 339 1.17 -13.83 6.58
C GLY A 339 0.20 -12.72 7.02
N THR A 340 -0.66 -13.02 7.99
CA THR A 340 -1.57 -12.10 8.67
C THR A 340 -1.49 -12.44 10.16
N LEU A 341 -1.21 -11.46 11.01
CA LEU A 341 -0.94 -11.63 12.43
C LEU A 341 -1.96 -10.85 13.25
N LYS A 342 -2.37 -11.34 14.42
CA LYS A 342 -3.17 -10.53 15.36
C LYS A 342 -2.32 -9.34 15.82
N LEU A 343 -2.92 -8.15 15.83
CA LEU A 343 -2.20 -6.91 16.17
C LEU A 343 -1.68 -6.93 17.60
N ALA A 344 -2.48 -7.42 18.56
CA ALA A 344 -2.07 -7.56 19.96
C ALA A 344 -0.81 -8.44 20.10
N ASP A 345 -0.82 -9.63 19.50
CA ASP A 345 0.33 -10.55 19.51
C ASP A 345 1.57 -9.93 18.85
N THR A 346 1.38 -9.22 17.75
CA THR A 346 2.48 -8.56 17.02
C THR A 346 3.11 -7.46 17.87
N ILE A 347 2.32 -6.68 18.61
CA ILE A 347 2.82 -5.65 19.54
C ILE A 347 3.65 -6.29 20.66
N ILE A 348 3.16 -7.40 21.23
CA ILE A 348 3.87 -8.14 22.28
C ILE A 348 5.21 -8.67 21.76
N TYR A 349 5.20 -9.29 20.58
CA TYR A 349 6.41 -9.79 19.92
C TYR A 349 7.47 -8.68 19.75
N LEU A 350 7.08 -7.56 19.13
CA LEU A 350 7.97 -6.43 18.85
C LEU A 350 8.40 -5.67 20.12
N THR A 351 7.71 -5.86 21.24
CA THR A 351 8.12 -5.29 22.53
C THR A 351 9.23 -6.13 23.15
N LYS A 352 9.11 -7.46 23.11
CA LYS A 352 10.12 -8.39 23.62
C LYS A 352 11.42 -8.31 22.83
N GLU A 353 11.33 -8.22 21.51
CA GLU A 353 12.50 -8.09 20.64
C GLU A 353 13.32 -6.82 20.97
N ASP A 354 12.67 -5.68 21.20
CA ASP A 354 13.35 -4.46 21.65
C ASP A 354 13.99 -4.63 23.04
N GLU A 355 13.33 -5.33 23.97
CA GLU A 355 13.88 -5.58 25.31
C GLU A 355 15.14 -6.45 25.22
N GLU A 356 15.13 -7.48 24.38
CA GLU A 356 16.29 -8.36 24.15
C GLU A 356 17.45 -7.65 23.45
N LEU A 357 17.18 -6.70 22.55
CA LEU A 357 18.21 -5.88 21.89
C LEU A 357 18.86 -4.85 22.82
N ASN A 358 18.17 -4.46 23.90
CA ASN A 358 18.63 -3.45 24.86
C ASN A 358 19.21 -4.05 26.16
N ALA A 359 19.13 -5.37 26.33
CA ALA A 359 19.71 -6.12 27.45
C ALA A 359 21.17 -6.49 27.16
#